data_AF-A0A410P3I6-F1
#
_entry.id   AF-A0A410P3I6-F1
#
_cell.length_a   1.000
_cell.length_b   1.000
_cell.length_c   1.000
_cell.angle_alpha   90.00
_cell.angle_beta   90.00
_cell.angle_gamma   90.00
#
_symmetry.space_group_name_H-M   'P 1'
#
loop_
_entity.id
_entity.type
_entity.pdbx_description
1 polymer ?
#
loop_
_entity_poly.entity_id
_entity_poly.type
_entity_poly.pdbx_seq_one_letter_code
_entity_poly.pdbx_strand_id
1 'polypeptide(L)'
;MRNKKGFTLIELVLVISIIALLIMAVGLASGVRENAKIHSAAESVKSLRTAAESYIASGNMTYEGIVISGLQTAGYLPESFSPTGSNPWGGDYTVMPNADPNKVDISLTQVSESGAVRLSALFANSATATSYSSGTWTATF
;
A
#
# COMPACT_ATOMS: atom_id res chain seq x y z
N MET A 1 33.66 -28.42 -45.17
CA MET A 1 32.38 -27.87 -45.68
C MET A 1 31.46 -27.64 -44.49
N ARG A 2 30.97 -26.41 -44.28
CA ARG A 2 30.23 -26.03 -43.06
C ARG A 2 28.74 -26.00 -43.37
N ASN A 3 28.00 -27.01 -42.90
CA ASN A 3 26.55 -27.10 -43.09
C ASN A 3 25.87 -25.93 -42.38
N LYS A 4 25.33 -24.97 -43.14
CA LYS A 4 24.42 -23.95 -42.59
C LYS A 4 23.03 -24.57 -42.53
N LYS A 5 22.59 -24.99 -41.35
CA LYS A 5 21.19 -25.34 -41.10
C LYS A 5 20.39 -24.03 -41.09
N GLY A 6 19.53 -23.85 -42.10
CA GLY A 6 18.58 -22.75 -42.14
C GLY A 6 17.43 -23.01 -41.18
N PHE A 7 17.03 -21.96 -40.46
CA PHE A 7 15.83 -21.94 -39.62
C PHE A 7 14.59 -22.02 -40.53
N THR A 8 13.56 -22.80 -40.16
CA THR A 8 12.35 -22.89 -40.97
C THR A 8 11.43 -21.71 -40.71
N LEU A 9 10.67 -21.28 -41.73
CA LEU A 9 9.70 -20.18 -41.58
C LEU A 9 8.61 -20.53 -40.56
N ILE A 10 8.22 -21.80 -40.47
CA ILE A 10 7.19 -22.25 -39.53
C ILE A 10 7.65 -22.19 -38.08
N GLU A 11 8.93 -22.47 -37.81
CA GLU A 11 9.50 -22.31 -36.46
C GLU A 11 9.47 -20.85 -36.03
N LEU A 12 9.69 -19.90 -36.95
CA LEU A 12 9.62 -18.48 -36.62
C LEU A 12 8.19 -18.03 -36.31
N VAL A 13 7.21 -18.48 -37.10
CA VAL A 13 5.79 -18.15 -36.90
C VAL A 13 5.24 -18.73 -35.58
N LEU A 14 5.66 -19.94 -35.22
CA LEU A 14 5.26 -20.55 -33.95
C LEU A 14 5.89 -19.82 -32.75
N VAL A 15 7.14 -19.36 -32.86
CA VAL A 15 7.81 -18.61 -31.79
C VAL A 15 7.14 -17.25 -31.54
N ILE A 16 6.86 -16.46 -32.59
CA ILE A 16 6.23 -15.15 -32.40
C ILE A 16 4.80 -15.24 -31.86
N SER A 17 4.06 -16.30 -32.19
CA SER A 17 2.70 -16.49 -31.69
C SER A 17 2.67 -16.82 -30.20
N ILE A 18 3.60 -17.66 -29.72
CA ILE A 18 3.75 -17.95 -28.29
C ILE A 18 4.19 -16.68 -27.53
N ILE A 19 5.14 -15.90 -28.08
CA ILE A 19 5.58 -14.64 -27.45
C ILE A 19 4.41 -13.65 -27.32
N ALA A 20 3.58 -13.49 -28.36
CA ALA A 20 2.41 -12.61 -28.30
C ALA A 20 1.40 -13.03 -27.21
N LEU A 21 1.16 -14.34 -27.07
CA LEU A 21 0.29 -14.88 -26.01
C LEU A 21 0.87 -14.64 -24.61
N LEU A 22 2.18 -14.82 -24.42
CA LEU A 22 2.85 -14.59 -23.15
C LEU A 22 2.82 -13.10 -22.74
N ILE A 23 2.96 -12.17 -23.69
CA ILE A 23 2.86 -10.72 -23.41
C ILE A 23 1.47 -10.36 -22.88
N MET A 24 0.40 -10.90 -23.46
CA MET A 24 -0.97 -10.64 -23.02
C MET A 24 -1.26 -11.20 -21.62
N ALA A 25 -0.74 -12.39 -21.30
CA ALA A 25 -0.92 -13.00 -19.97
C ALA A 25 -0.22 -12.22 -18.85
N VAL A 26 0.95 -11.63 -19.13
CA VAL A 26 1.68 -10.79 -18.17
C VAL A 26 0.94 -9.46 -17.89
N GLY A 27 0.26 -8.90 -18.89
CA GLY A 27 -0.49 -7.64 -18.77
C GLY A 27 -1.69 -7.67 -17.82
N LEU A 28 -2.36 -8.83 -17.65
CA LEU A 28 -3.51 -8.97 -16.75
C LEU A 28 -3.08 -9.17 -15.28
N ALA A 29 -1.90 -9.72 -15.04
CA ALA A 29 -1.40 -10.00 -13.70
C ALA A 29 -1.00 -8.72 -12.93
N SER A 30 -0.64 -7.64 -13.61
CA SER A 30 -0.18 -6.40 -12.98
C SER A 30 -1.31 -5.64 -12.26
N GLY A 31 -2.48 -5.51 -12.89
CA GLY A 31 -3.63 -4.79 -12.32
C GLY A 31 -4.28 -5.51 -11.13
N VAL A 32 -4.35 -6.85 -11.16
CA VAL A 32 -4.90 -7.65 -10.05
C VAL A 32 -4.02 -7.53 -8.80
N ARG A 33 -2.69 -7.56 -8.98
CA ARG A 33 -1.72 -7.38 -7.89
C ARG A 33 -1.85 -6.01 -7.24
N GLU A 34 -2.02 -4.96 -8.04
CA GLU A 34 -2.16 -3.60 -7.50
C GLU A 34 -3.45 -3.41 -6.70
N ASN A 35 -4.58 -3.92 -7.19
CA ASN A 35 -5.84 -3.87 -6.43
C ASN A 35 -5.73 -4.62 -5.09
N ALA A 36 -5.07 -5.78 -5.06
CA ALA A 36 -4.84 -6.53 -3.83
C ALA A 36 -3.95 -5.76 -2.84
N LYS A 37 -2.89 -5.09 -3.33
CA LYS A 37 -2.06 -4.19 -2.52
C LYS A 37 -2.87 -3.05 -1.92
N ILE A 38 -3.68 -2.37 -2.73
CA ILE A 38 -4.54 -1.27 -2.27
C ILE A 38 -5.50 -1.75 -1.17
N HIS A 39 -6.13 -2.91 -1.35
CA HIS A 39 -7.05 -3.45 -0.36
C HIS A 39 -6.35 -3.77 0.97
N SER A 40 -5.23 -4.49 0.94
CA SER A 40 -4.43 -4.81 2.13
C SER A 40 -3.92 -3.56 2.86
N ALA A 41 -3.49 -2.55 2.11
CA ALA A 41 -3.08 -1.26 2.66
C ALA A 41 -4.24 -0.53 3.33
N ALA A 42 -5.43 -0.53 2.70
CA ALA A 42 -6.62 0.10 3.24
C ALA A 42 -7.09 -0.58 4.55
N GLU A 43 -7.04 -1.90 4.64
CA GLU A 43 -7.34 -2.63 5.88
C GLU A 43 -6.36 -2.27 7.00
N SER A 44 -5.06 -2.17 6.67
CA SER A 44 -4.02 -1.78 7.63
C SER A 44 -4.24 -0.35 8.14
N VAL A 45 -4.55 0.60 7.26
CA VAL A 45 -4.89 1.99 7.64
C VAL A 45 -6.14 2.03 8.52
N LYS A 46 -7.17 1.24 8.20
CA LYS A 46 -8.38 1.15 9.03
C LYS A 46 -8.07 0.59 10.43
N SER A 47 -7.22 -0.43 10.52
CA SER A 47 -6.77 -0.98 11.80
C SER A 47 -6.02 0.06 12.63
N LEU A 48 -5.06 0.78 12.02
CA LEU A 48 -4.31 1.86 12.66
C LEU A 48 -5.23 3.00 13.13
N ARG A 49 -6.23 3.37 12.32
CA ARG A 49 -7.24 4.36 12.70
C ARG A 49 -8.05 3.88 13.91
N THR A 50 -8.57 2.66 13.91
CA THR A 50 -9.31 2.12 15.06
C THR A 50 -8.45 2.09 16.33
N ALA A 51 -7.16 1.75 16.20
CA ALA A 51 -6.23 1.79 17.31
C ALA A 51 -6.03 3.22 17.84
N ALA A 52 -5.93 4.20 16.95
CA ALA A 52 -5.86 5.62 17.32
C ALA A 52 -7.17 6.10 17.98
N GLU A 53 -8.35 5.74 17.47
CA GLU A 53 -9.63 6.05 18.11
C GLU A 53 -9.72 5.44 19.51
N SER A 54 -9.21 4.20 19.70
CA SER A 54 -9.14 3.53 21.00
C SER A 54 -8.21 4.25 21.99
N TYR A 55 -7.13 4.85 21.48
CA TYR A 55 -6.21 5.67 22.27
C TYR A 55 -6.92 6.88 22.89
N ILE A 56 -7.73 7.61 22.11
CA ILE A 56 -8.55 8.72 22.63
C ILE A 56 -9.63 8.22 23.59
N ALA A 57 -10.33 7.15 23.20
CA ALA A 57 -11.42 6.57 24.00
C ALA A 57 -10.95 6.08 25.39
N SER A 58 -9.65 5.79 25.55
CA SER A 58 -9.07 5.34 26.81
C SER A 58 -8.66 6.49 27.76
N GLY A 59 -9.02 7.73 27.42
CA GLY A 59 -8.85 8.90 28.29
C GLY A 59 -7.76 9.88 27.85
N ASN A 60 -7.11 9.65 26.71
CA ASN A 60 -6.20 10.64 26.13
C ASN A 60 -7.03 11.76 25.48
N MET A 61 -6.71 13.02 25.82
CA MET A 61 -7.47 14.18 25.34
C MET A 61 -7.14 14.54 23.88
N THR A 62 -5.96 14.14 23.41
CA THR A 62 -5.40 14.45 22.08
C THR A 62 -4.61 13.25 21.57
N TYR A 63 -4.20 13.27 20.31
CA TYR A 63 -3.29 12.27 19.72
C TYR A 63 -1.82 12.55 20.04
N GLU A 64 -1.52 13.49 20.94
CA GLU A 64 -0.15 13.86 21.25
C GLU A 64 0.64 12.67 21.81
N GLY A 65 1.84 12.43 21.26
CA GLY A 65 2.66 11.28 21.64
C GLY A 65 2.19 9.93 21.09
N ILE A 66 1.17 9.89 20.24
CA ILE A 66 0.77 8.65 19.57
C ILE A 66 1.90 8.11 18.71
N VAL A 67 2.24 6.84 18.95
CA VAL A 67 3.22 6.07 18.17
C VAL A 67 2.78 4.61 18.13
N ILE A 68 3.13 3.89 17.07
CA ILE A 68 2.68 2.51 16.85
C ILE A 68 3.09 1.59 18.02
N SER A 69 4.30 1.72 18.55
CA SER A 69 4.77 0.94 19.70
C SER A 69 3.93 1.19 20.96
N GLY A 70 3.43 2.42 21.15
CA GLY A 70 2.53 2.78 22.24
C GLY A 70 1.16 2.13 22.08
N LEU A 71 0.64 2.10 20.84
CA LEU A 71 -0.63 1.42 20.52
C LEU A 71 -0.55 -0.10 20.73
N GLN A 72 0.61 -0.70 20.45
CA GLN A 72 0.86 -2.13 20.71
C GLN A 72 0.94 -2.42 22.20
N THR A 73 1.72 -1.63 22.94
CA THR A 73 1.86 -1.78 24.40
C THR A 73 0.53 -1.64 25.13
N ALA A 74 -0.33 -0.73 24.66
CA ALA A 74 -1.67 -0.52 25.22
C ALA A 74 -2.71 -1.57 24.76
N GLY A 75 -2.33 -2.48 23.85
CA GLY A 75 -3.20 -3.55 23.35
C GLY A 75 -4.24 -3.11 22.31
N TYR A 76 -4.13 -1.90 21.74
CA TYR A 76 -5.03 -1.42 20.69
C TYR A 76 -4.63 -1.91 19.30
N LEU A 77 -3.37 -2.30 19.13
CA LEU A 77 -2.83 -2.86 17.91
C LEU A 77 -2.10 -4.17 18.23
N PRO A 78 -2.24 -5.25 17.45
CA PRO A 78 -1.55 -6.49 17.73
C PRO A 78 -0.03 -6.35 17.59
N GLU A 79 0.74 -7.05 18.44
CA GLU A 79 2.21 -7.07 18.37
C GLU A 79 2.73 -7.65 17.05
N SER A 80 1.92 -8.48 16.37
CA SER A 80 2.25 -9.02 15.05
C SER A 80 2.21 -7.97 13.94
N PHE A 81 1.63 -6.78 14.18
CA PHE A 81 1.67 -5.69 13.22
C PHE A 81 3.10 -5.12 13.16
N SER A 82 3.81 -5.39 12.07
CA SER A 82 5.09 -4.75 11.80
C SER A 82 4.84 -3.40 11.13
N PRO A 83 5.37 -2.27 11.61
CA PRO A 83 5.26 -1.00 10.91
C PRO A 83 6.31 -0.84 9.80
N THR A 84 7.45 -1.53 9.86
CA THR A 84 8.56 -1.31 8.93
C THR A 84 8.62 -2.37 7.83
N GLY A 85 8.74 -1.93 6.58
CA GLY A 85 8.89 -2.78 5.39
C GLY A 85 7.73 -3.74 5.10
N SER A 86 6.60 -3.55 5.78
CA SER A 86 5.47 -4.49 5.80
C SER A 86 4.30 -4.05 4.93
N ASN A 87 4.32 -2.80 4.44
CA ASN A 87 3.25 -2.35 3.58
C ASN A 87 3.31 -3.08 2.21
N PRO A 88 2.22 -3.13 1.44
CA PRO A 88 2.17 -3.93 0.21
C PRO A 88 3.11 -3.48 -0.92
N TRP A 89 3.73 -2.31 -0.77
CA TRP A 89 4.78 -1.80 -1.67
C TRP A 89 6.20 -1.93 -1.07
N GLY A 90 6.34 -2.56 0.10
CA GLY A 90 7.61 -2.79 0.79
C GLY A 90 8.11 -1.59 1.59
N GLY A 91 7.28 -0.58 1.81
CA GLY A 91 7.56 0.56 2.66
C GLY A 91 7.00 0.40 4.07
N ASP A 92 6.99 1.52 4.79
CA ASP A 92 6.64 1.60 6.20
C ASP A 92 5.23 2.16 6.40
N TYR A 93 4.64 1.85 7.54
CA TYR A 93 3.49 2.51 8.14
C TYR A 93 3.96 3.43 9.27
N THR A 94 3.41 4.63 9.33
CA THR A 94 3.64 5.58 10.42
C THR A 94 2.31 6.13 10.93
N VAL A 95 2.26 6.39 12.23
CA VAL A 95 1.15 7.06 12.90
C VAL A 95 1.76 8.17 13.74
N MET A 96 1.35 9.41 13.51
CA MET A 96 1.88 10.59 14.18
C MET A 96 0.74 11.57 14.49
N PRO A 97 0.85 12.39 15.54
CA PRO A 97 -0.07 13.50 15.72
C PRO A 97 0.06 14.48 14.56
N ASN A 98 -1.08 14.98 14.07
CA ASN A 98 -1.08 16.09 13.12
C ASN A 98 -0.69 17.40 13.84
N ALA A 99 -0.44 18.46 13.06
CA ALA A 99 -0.27 19.81 13.61
C ALA A 99 -1.47 20.26 14.47
N ASP A 100 -2.67 19.82 14.11
CA ASP A 100 -3.83 19.83 15.02
C ASP A 100 -3.76 18.60 15.94
N PRO A 101 -3.56 18.77 17.26
CA PRO A 101 -3.40 17.64 18.18
C PRO A 101 -4.66 16.77 18.31
N ASN A 102 -5.81 17.23 17.81
CA ASN A 102 -7.05 16.45 17.76
C ASN A 102 -7.17 15.57 16.51
N LYS A 103 -6.14 15.55 15.66
CA LYS A 103 -6.09 14.75 14.43
C LYS A 103 -4.86 13.86 14.41
N VAL A 104 -4.96 12.78 13.65
CA VAL A 104 -3.87 11.81 13.49
C VAL A 104 -3.54 11.63 12.02
N ASP A 105 -2.24 11.67 11.72
CA ASP A 105 -1.72 11.39 10.39
C ASP A 105 -1.24 9.95 10.33
N ILE A 106 -1.82 9.18 9.40
CA ILE A 106 -1.40 7.82 9.08
C ILE A 106 -0.75 7.86 7.69
N SER A 107 0.53 7.48 7.61
CA SER A 107 1.28 7.53 6.35
C SER A 107 1.88 6.19 5.95
N LEU A 108 1.91 5.95 4.64
CA LEU A 108 2.52 4.80 3.99
C LEU A 108 3.61 5.29 3.03
N THR A 109 4.82 4.75 3.12
CA THR A 109 5.93 5.08 2.20
C THR A 109 6.00 4.11 1.01
N GLN A 110 6.73 4.48 -0.04
CA GLN A 110 6.92 3.68 -1.28
C GLN A 110 5.62 3.34 -2.03
N VAL A 111 4.52 4.06 -1.77
CA VAL A 111 3.24 3.83 -2.43
C VAL A 111 3.31 4.31 -3.87
N SER A 112 2.80 3.51 -4.81
CA SER A 112 2.67 3.89 -6.21
C SER A 112 1.69 5.07 -6.37
N GLU A 113 1.85 5.89 -7.40
CA GLU A 113 0.94 7.02 -7.65
C GLU A 113 -0.52 6.55 -7.87
N SER A 114 -0.69 5.46 -8.62
CA SER A 114 -2.01 4.85 -8.84
C SER A 114 -2.62 4.28 -7.54
N GLY A 115 -1.80 3.68 -6.68
CA GLY A 115 -2.20 3.20 -5.36
C GLY A 115 -2.64 4.35 -4.45
N ALA A 116 -1.87 5.45 -4.44
CA ALA A 116 -2.16 6.65 -3.66
C ALA A 116 -3.50 7.29 -4.07
N VAL A 117 -3.75 7.47 -5.38
CA VAL A 117 -5.04 8.00 -5.88
C VAL A 117 -6.21 7.13 -5.41
N ARG A 118 -6.05 5.81 -5.46
CA ARG A 118 -7.12 4.87 -5.08
C ARG A 118 -7.33 4.84 -3.57
N LEU A 119 -6.27 4.89 -2.78
CA LEU A 119 -6.37 5.01 -1.32
C LEU A 119 -7.05 6.34 -0.93
N SER A 120 -6.65 7.46 -1.52
CA SER A 120 -7.31 8.75 -1.31
C SER A 120 -8.81 8.70 -1.61
N ALA A 121 -9.22 8.04 -2.70
CA ALA A 121 -10.62 7.85 -3.04
C ALA A 121 -11.37 6.97 -2.01
N LEU A 122 -10.75 5.89 -1.54
CA LEU A 122 -11.34 5.00 -0.53
C LEU A 122 -11.58 5.70 0.81
N PHE A 123 -10.68 6.61 1.19
CA PHE A 123 -10.77 7.32 2.47
C PHE A 123 -11.46 8.68 2.38
N ALA A 124 -11.90 9.14 1.20
CA ALA A 124 -12.45 10.47 0.98
C ALA A 124 -13.62 10.86 1.90
N ASN A 125 -14.45 9.89 2.32
CA ASN A 125 -15.60 10.13 3.19
C ASN A 125 -15.29 9.95 4.69
N SER A 126 -14.05 9.61 5.02
CA SER A 126 -13.69 9.15 6.36
C SER A 126 -12.44 9.83 6.92
N ALA A 127 -11.54 10.30 6.06
CA ALA A 127 -10.39 11.13 6.38
C ALA A 127 -10.76 12.61 6.19
N THR A 128 -10.25 13.45 7.08
CA THR A 128 -10.35 14.92 6.96
C THR A 128 -9.57 15.42 5.73
N ALA A 129 -8.42 14.82 5.45
CA ALA A 129 -7.62 15.12 4.27
C ALA A 129 -6.78 13.91 3.85
N THR A 130 -6.36 13.88 2.58
CA THR A 130 -5.33 12.96 2.11
C THR A 130 -4.33 13.70 1.23
N SER A 131 -3.08 13.27 1.25
CA SER A 131 -2.01 13.84 0.43
C SER A 131 -1.06 12.77 -0.07
N TYR A 132 -0.41 13.05 -1.20
CA TYR A 132 0.65 12.19 -1.74
C TYR A 132 1.82 13.04 -2.21
N SER A 133 3.02 12.72 -1.74
CA SER A 133 4.26 13.39 -2.17
C SER A 133 5.44 12.45 -2.04
N SER A 134 6.31 12.44 -3.05
CA SER A 134 7.60 11.72 -3.01
C SER A 134 7.48 10.23 -2.62
N GLY A 135 6.42 9.55 -3.07
CA GLY A 135 6.18 8.13 -2.75
C GLY A 135 5.52 7.88 -1.40
N THR A 136 5.16 8.92 -0.65
CA THR A 136 4.47 8.80 0.64
C THR A 136 3.03 9.27 0.50
N TRP A 137 2.09 8.37 0.81
CA TRP A 137 0.67 8.70 0.95
C TRP A 137 0.34 8.90 2.42
N THR A 138 -0.41 9.95 2.73
CA THR A 138 -0.83 10.29 4.10
C THR A 138 -2.33 10.53 4.11
N ALA A 139 -3.01 10.01 5.11
CA ALA A 139 -4.39 10.37 5.46
C ALA A 139 -4.43 10.95 6.86
N THR A 140 -5.09 12.11 6.98
CA THR A 140 -5.39 12.78 8.24
C THR A 140 -6.81 12.43 8.64
N PHE A 141 -6.97 11.84 9.83
CA PHE A 141 -8.28 11.56 10.42
C PHE A 141 -8.59 12.63 11.47
#